data_AF-A0A1Q3JRH6-F1
#
_entry.id   AF-A0A1Q3JRH6-F1
#
_cell.length_a   1.000
_cell.length_b   1.000
_cell.length_c   1.000
_cell.angle_alpha   90.00
_cell.angle_beta   90.00
_cell.angle_gamma   90.00
#
_symmetry.space_group_name_H-M   'P 1'
#
loop_
_entity.id
_entity.type
_entity.pdbx_description
1 polymer ?
#
loop_
_entity_poly.entity_id
_entity_poly.type
_entity_poly.pdbx_seq_one_letter_code
_entity_poly.pdbx_strand_id
1 'polypeptide(L)' 'MDVDVVILSGNPRVYVTDLLKVVEPKQIVISSSAPAWKAGYWQKDCDSLQIPCHNVSAKGAFVMTLR' A
#
# COMPACT_ATOMS: atom_id res chain seq x y z
N MET A 1 13.74 -8.10 -1.63
CA MET A 1 13.55 -8.02 -3.10
C MET A 1 13.08 -6.62 -3.41
N ASP A 2 13.83 -5.86 -4.22
CA ASP A 2 13.43 -4.51 -4.62
C ASP A 2 12.19 -4.56 -5.52
N VAL A 3 11.18 -3.76 -5.19
CA VAL A 3 9.92 -3.70 -5.94
C VAL A 3 9.48 -2.24 -6.02
N ASP A 4 9.18 -1.76 -7.23
CA ASP A 4 8.77 -0.36 -7.40
C ASP A 4 7.39 -0.09 -6.77
N VAL A 5 6.43 -1.00 -6.93
CA VAL A 5 5.07 -0.84 -6.40
C VAL A 5 4.50 -2.15 -5.87
N VAL A 6 3.95 -2.09 -4.65
CA VAL A 6 3.06 -3.13 -4.12
C VAL A 6 1.62 -2.64 -4.11
N ILE A 7 0.69 -3.44 -4.66
CA ILE A 7 -0.74 -3.13 -4.66
C ILE A 7 -1.44 -4.02 -3.64
N LEU A 8 -2.06 -3.42 -2.63
CA LEU A 8 -2.92 -4.10 -1.66
C LEU A 8 -4.36 -4.04 -2.16
N SER A 9 -4.91 -5.19 -2.56
CA SER A 9 -6.25 -5.30 -3.15
C SER A 9 -7.15 -6.26 -2.38
N GLY A 10 -8.46 -5.98 -2.36
CA GLY A 10 -9.44 -6.78 -1.62
C GLY A 10 -9.20 -6.78 -0.11
N ASN A 11 -9.34 -7.95 0.53
CA ASN A 11 -9.27 -8.09 1.99
C ASN A 11 -8.20 -9.09 2.51
N PRO A 12 -6.97 -9.15 1.97
CA PRO A 12 -5.97 -10.13 2.38
C PRO A 12 -5.57 -9.93 3.84
N ARG A 13 -5.14 -11.02 4.48
CA ARG A 13 -4.55 -10.98 5.81
C ARG A 13 -3.06 -10.71 5.68
N VAL A 14 -2.72 -9.43 5.51
CA VAL A 14 -1.34 -8.94 5.37
C VAL A 14 -1.12 -7.81 6.37
N TYR A 15 -0.03 -7.92 7.12
CA TYR A 15 0.53 -6.83 7.93
C TYR A 15 1.66 -6.19 7.14
N VAL A 16 1.73 -4.85 7.11
CA VAL A 16 2.77 -4.15 6.34
C VAL A 16 4.16 -4.53 6.85
N THR A 17 4.33 -4.71 8.17
CA THR A 17 5.60 -5.15 8.76
C THR A 17 6.06 -6.53 8.29
N ASP A 18 5.14 -7.46 8.03
CA ASP A 18 5.48 -8.78 7.51
C ASP A 18 5.79 -8.72 6.00
N LEU A 19 5.06 -7.90 5.26
CA LEU A 19 5.33 -7.63 3.85
C LEU A 19 6.77 -7.12 3.65
N LEU A 20 7.21 -6.18 4.48
CA LEU A 20 8.56 -5.59 4.41
C LEU A 20 9.71 -6.56 4.68
N LYS A 21 9.44 -7.73 5.27
CA LYS A 21 10.45 -8.77 5.46
C LYS A 21 10.76 -9.52 4.16
N VAL A 22 9.89 -9.40 3.16
CA VAL A 22 9.96 -10.16 1.91
C VAL A 22 10.29 -9.23 0.73
N VAL A 23 9.68 -8.05 0.70
CA VAL A 23 9.85 -7.05 -0.36
C VAL A 23 10.23 -5.69 0.23
N GLU A 24 10.96 -4.91 -0.55
CA GLU A 24 11.34 -3.53 -0.22
C GLU A 24 10.61 -2.61 -1.20
N PRO A 25 9.37 -2.19 -0.91
CA PRO A 25 8.56 -1.40 -1.83
C PRO A 25 8.98 0.07 -1.82
N LYS A 26 9.15 0.66 -3.01
CA LYS A 26 9.30 2.12 -3.16
C LYS A 26 7.97 2.85 -2.96
N GLN A 27 6.86 2.16 -3.24
CA GLN A 27 5.50 2.69 -3.11
C GLN A 27 4.50 1.57 -2.77
N ILE A 28 3.57 1.85 -1.86
CA ILE A 28 2.38 1.04 -1.63
C ILE A 28 1.15 1.73 -2.20
N VAL A 29 0.31 1.00 -2.91
CA VAL A 29 -0.98 1.47 -3.41
C VAL A 29 -2.09 0.64 -2.79
N ILE A 30 -2.98 1.28 -2.04
CA ILE A 30 -4.17 0.64 -1.50
C ILE A 30 -5.28 0.79 -2.54
N SER A 31 -5.66 -0.33 -3.15
CA SER A 31 -6.72 -0.40 -4.17
C SER A 31 -8.07 0.02 -3.57
N SER A 32 -8.94 0.59 -4.42
CA SER A 32 -10.33 0.91 -4.04
C SER A 32 -11.17 -0.31 -3.68
N SER A 33 -10.71 -1.51 -4.04
CA SER A 33 -11.33 -2.78 -3.63
C SER A 33 -11.13 -3.13 -2.15
N ALA A 34 -10.24 -2.42 -1.44
CA ALA A 34 -9.98 -2.67 -0.03
C ALA A 34 -11.09 -2.13 0.88
N PRO A 35 -11.58 -2.90 1.87
CA PRO A 35 -12.52 -2.40 2.86
C PRO A 35 -11.95 -1.18 3.59
N ALA A 36 -12.77 -0.15 3.82
CA ALA A 36 -12.33 1.13 4.38
C ALA A 36 -11.58 1.00 5.72
N TRP A 37 -12.04 0.10 6.60
CA TRP A 37 -11.38 -0.17 7.88
C TRP A 37 -9.95 -0.72 7.68
N LYS A 38 -9.76 -1.62 6.72
CA LYS A 38 -8.46 -2.24 6.43
C LYS A 38 -7.52 -1.27 5.71
N ALA A 39 -8.04 -0.51 4.75
CA ALA A 39 -7.32 0.59 4.13
C ALA A 39 -6.83 1.62 5.18
N GLY A 40 -7.64 1.91 6.19
CA GLY A 40 -7.27 2.78 7.31
C GLY A 40 -6.12 2.20 8.17
N TYR A 41 -6.14 0.90 8.45
CA TYR A 41 -5.02 0.25 9.15
C TYR A 41 -3.73 0.27 8.34
N TRP A 42 -3.79 -0.10 7.06
CA TRP A 42 -2.61 -0.06 6.19
C TRP A 42 -2.06 1.35 5.99
N GLN A 43 -2.92 2.36 5.87
CA GLN A 43 -2.47 3.75 5.80
C GLN A 43 -1.72 4.14 7.08
N LYS A 44 -2.26 3.81 8.26
CA LYS A 44 -1.58 4.07 9.55
C LYS A 44 -0.23 3.35 9.65
N ASP A 45 -0.17 2.10 9.21
CA ASP A 45 1.10 1.35 9.19
C ASP A 45 2.11 2.03 8.28
N CYS A 46 1.70 2.44 7.07
CA CYS A 46 2.56 3.15 6.13
C CYS A 46 3.05 4.49 6.70
N ASP A 47 2.15 5.27 7.31
CA ASP A 47 2.49 6.54 7.93
C ASP A 47 3.50 6.35 9.09
N SER A 48 3.30 5.32 9.91
CA SER A 48 4.18 5.00 11.06
C SER A 48 5.55 4.51 10.63
N LEU A 49 5.61 3.74 9.54
CA LEU A 49 6.84 3.17 8.99
C LEU A 49 7.50 4.10 7.95
N GLN A 50 6.93 5.29 7.72
CA GLN A 50 7.38 6.28 6.75
C GLN A 50 7.49 5.73 5.31
N ILE A 51 6.55 4.88 4.92
CA ILE A 51 6.48 4.27 3.59
C ILE A 51 5.56 5.11 2.70
N PRO A 52 6.00 5.50 1.49
CA PRO A 52 5.12 6.14 0.52
C PRO A 52 3.87 5.29 0.24
N CYS A 53 2.69 5.85 0.51
CA CYS A 53 1.43 5.14 0.37
C CYS A 53 0.32 6.00 -0.27
N HIS A 54 -0.37 5.41 -1.23
CA HIS A 54 -1.48 6.03 -1.96
C HIS A 54 -2.76 5.22 -1.77
N ASN A 55 -3.72 5.79 -1.03
CA ASN A 55 -5.06 5.22 -0.89
C ASN A 55 -5.97 5.72 -2.02
N VAL A 56 -6.33 4.84 -2.94
CA VAL A 56 -7.14 5.18 -4.12
C VAL A 56 -8.54 5.66 -3.74
N SER A 57 -9.14 5.11 -2.69
CA SER A 57 -10.48 5.53 -2.22
C SER A 57 -10.48 6.95 -1.65
N ALA A 58 -9.33 7.44 -1.16
CA ALA A 58 -9.20 8.78 -0.58
C ALA A 58 -8.64 9.82 -1.56
N LYS A 59 -7.67 9.42 -2.39
CA LYS A 59 -6.90 10.33 -3.26
C LYS A 59 -7.25 10.21 -4.74
N GLY A 60 -8.17 9.32 -5.11
CA GLY A 60 -8.47 9.00 -6.51
C GLY A 60 -7.40 8.11 -7.15
N ALA A 61 -7.41 8.00 -8.48
CA ALA A 61 -6.55 7.10 -9.22
C ALA A 61 -5.05 7.33 -8.91
N PHE A 62 -4.31 6.24 -8.72
CA PHE A 62 -2.85 6.29 -8.66
C PHE A 62 -2.29 6.30 -10.09
N VAL A 63 -1.40 7.24 -10.39
CA VAL A 63 -0.75 7.38 -11.70
C VAL A 63 0.75 7.42 -11.49
N MET A 64 1.48 6.61 -12.27
CA MET A 64 2.94 6.54 -12.23
C MET A 64 3.49 6.56 -13.65
N THR A 65 4.49 7.40 -13.90
CA THR A 65 5.22 7.45 -15.17
C THR A 65 6.42 6.53 -15.09
N LEU A 66 6.47 5.53 -15.95
CA LEU A 66 7.64 4.67 -16.13
C LEU A 66 8.66 5.39 -17.04
N ARG A 67 9.94 5.26 -16.72
CA ARG A 67 11.05 5.77 -17.54
C ARG A 67 11.90 4.63 -18.05
#